data_AF-A0A6A3PMU8-F1
#
_entry.id   AF-A0A6A3PMU8-F1
#
_cell.length_a   1.000
_cell.length_b   1.000
_cell.length_c   1.000
_cell.angle_alpha   90.00
_cell.angle_beta   90.00
_cell.angle_gamma   90.00
#
_symmetry.space_group_name_H-M   'P 1'
#
loop_
_entity.id
_entity.type
_entity.pdbx_description
1 polymer ?
#
loop_
_entity_poly.entity_id
_entity_poly.type
_entity_poly.pdbx_seq_one_letter_code
_entity_poly.pdbx_strand_id
1 'polypeptide(L)'
;MVVGVSDRSRRFHLVAVFVMSQETQPMFQAALLALRRLYFWISKQHLTVHYAMADGDKAQRNALAVVFGDNPHFRFLMCFFHVMKHIQERVKLLSSGVQARVLSEVYDLHFARSQAHYLEMLRVIWRRWMTDPTVIPFAHYFYGQWITGHFNTWQVFATPIGFASTNNPAETFNALLKRDYTLRRRLKMGTLLRELSACCQDQSSSTRAFEFAVCPAPTLARRVMEMVREHLLGVAEGQDIDT
;
A
#
# COMPACT_ATOMS: atom_id res chain seq x y z
N MET A 1 5.28 15.39 3.44
CA MET A 1 4.33 14.26 3.46
C MET A 1 3.21 14.54 2.48
N VAL A 2 2.92 13.57 1.62
CA VAL A 2 1.75 13.59 0.74
C VAL A 2 0.69 12.70 1.37
N VAL A 3 -0.55 13.18 1.44
CA VAL A 3 -1.70 12.40 1.90
C VAL A 3 -2.72 12.37 0.78
N GLY A 4 -3.21 11.17 0.47
CA GLY A 4 -4.30 11.00 -0.46
C GLY A 4 -5.13 9.78 -0.12
N VAL A 5 -6.23 9.62 -0.84
CA VAL A 5 -7.15 8.49 -0.71
C VAL A 5 -7.12 7.66 -1.98
N SER A 6 -7.23 6.35 -1.84
CA SER A 6 -7.57 5.47 -2.97
C SER A 6 -9.08 5.43 -3.11
N ASP A 7 -9.59 5.56 -4.32
CA ASP A 7 -10.98 5.20 -4.62
C ASP A 7 -11.14 3.67 -4.82
N ARG A 8 -12.36 3.21 -5.05
CA ARG A 8 -12.68 1.77 -5.25
C ARG A 8 -12.29 1.25 -6.63
N SER A 9 -11.65 2.07 -7.45
CA SER A 9 -11.00 1.71 -8.71
C SER A 9 -9.47 1.79 -8.61
N ARG A 10 -8.91 1.80 -7.38
CA ARG A 10 -7.45 1.85 -7.09
C ARG A 10 -6.78 3.14 -7.53
N ARG A 11 -7.53 4.22 -7.80
CA ARG A 11 -6.96 5.51 -8.21
C ARG A 11 -6.65 6.35 -6.99
N PHE A 12 -5.50 7.02 -7.03
CA PHE A 12 -5.09 7.96 -5.99
C PHE A 12 -5.68 9.35 -6.24
N HIS A 13 -6.22 9.94 -5.18
CA HIS A 13 -6.71 11.30 -5.14
C HIS A 13 -5.95 12.06 -4.06
N LEU A 14 -5.27 13.14 -4.43
CA LEU A 14 -4.55 13.97 -3.48
C LEU A 14 -5.54 14.64 -2.52
N VAL A 15 -5.27 14.57 -1.22
CA VAL A 15 -6.08 15.23 -0.18
C VAL A 15 -5.31 16.37 0.47
N ALA A 16 -4.02 16.17 0.76
CA ALA A 16 -3.21 17.18 1.41
C ALA A 16 -1.71 17.00 1.13
N VAL A 17 -0.98 18.11 1.17
CA VAL A 17 0.48 18.12 1.16
C VAL A 17 0.97 18.90 2.37
N PHE A 18 1.87 18.28 3.13
CA PHE A 18 2.50 18.87 4.31
C PHE A 18 4.00 19.04 4.08
N VAL A 19 4.50 20.25 4.28
CA VAL A 19 5.94 20.51 4.38
C VAL A 19 6.33 20.34 5.85
N MET A 20 7.23 19.41 6.12
CA MET A 20 7.71 19.09 7.47
C MET A 20 9.23 19.15 7.49
N SER A 21 9.79 19.59 8.61
CA SER A 21 11.24 19.69 8.78
C SER A 21 11.90 18.35 9.07
N GLN A 22 11.16 17.41 9.67
CA GLN A 22 11.67 16.11 10.12
C GLN A 22 10.62 15.00 9.94
N GLU A 23 11.09 13.77 9.80
CA GLU A 23 10.27 12.56 9.69
C GLU A 23 10.12 11.88 11.06
N THR A 24 9.56 12.61 12.02
CA THR A 24 9.36 12.13 13.40
C THR A 24 7.88 11.93 13.73
N GLN A 25 7.59 11.07 14.71
CA GLN A 25 6.21 10.77 15.11
C GLN A 25 5.42 12.05 15.47
N PRO A 26 5.96 13.01 16.26
CA PRO A 26 5.24 14.25 16.57
C PRO A 26 4.90 15.08 15.34
N MET A 27 5.77 15.12 14.32
CA MET A 27 5.52 15.84 13.06
C MET A 27 4.39 15.20 12.26
N PHE A 28 4.43 13.88 12.08
CA PHE A 28 3.35 13.15 11.41
C PHE A 28 2.02 13.31 12.15
N GLN A 29 2.02 13.18 13.47
CA GLN A 29 0.83 13.36 14.30
C GLN A 29 0.24 14.77 14.17
N ALA A 30 1.08 15.80 14.25
CA ALA A 30 0.62 17.19 14.10
C ALA A 30 -0.02 17.44 12.73
N ALA A 31 0.58 16.91 11.66
CA ALA A 31 0.04 17.03 10.31
C ALA A 31 -1.30 16.30 10.14
N LEU A 32 -1.42 15.07 10.66
CA LEU A 32 -2.66 14.29 10.60
C LEU A 32 -3.78 14.90 11.47
N LEU A 33 -3.45 15.49 12.63
CA LEU A 33 -4.41 16.24 13.44
C LEU A 33 -4.87 17.53 12.75
N ALA A 34 -3.97 18.21 12.03
CA ALA A 34 -4.34 19.36 11.20
C ALA A 34 -5.31 18.94 10.08
N LEU A 35 -5.08 17.79 9.45
CA LEU A 35 -6.00 17.22 8.47
C LEU A 35 -7.39 16.96 9.08
N ARG A 36 -7.47 16.31 10.25
CA ARG A 36 -8.75 16.08 10.95
C ARG A 36 -9.50 17.39 11.23
N ARG A 37 -8.79 18.41 11.73
CA ARG A 37 -9.38 19.73 12.01
C ARG A 37 -9.92 20.40 10.75
N LEU A 38 -9.12 20.40 9.67
CA LEU A 38 -9.53 21.01 8.41
C LEU A 38 -10.73 20.30 7.80
N TYR A 39 -10.72 18.95 7.79
CA TYR A 39 -11.85 18.16 7.33
C TYR A 39 -13.14 18.49 8.08
N PHE A 40 -13.09 18.56 9.42
CA PHE A 40 -14.25 18.94 10.23
C PHE A 40 -14.71 20.37 9.93
N TRP A 41 -13.77 21.31 9.79
CA TRP A 41 -14.11 22.69 9.49
C TRP A 41 -14.89 22.84 8.17
N ILE A 42 -14.50 22.08 7.13
CA ILE A 42 -15.14 22.07 5.81
C ILE A 42 -16.45 21.29 5.82
N SER A 43 -16.42 20.02 6.25
CA SER A 43 -17.54 19.08 6.09
C SER A 43 -18.55 19.11 7.23
N LYS A 44 -18.19 19.69 8.37
CA LYS A 44 -18.90 19.57 9.65
C LYS A 44 -19.06 18.13 10.15
N GLN A 45 -18.22 17.21 9.66
CA GLN A 45 -18.18 15.82 10.06
C GLN A 45 -16.80 15.45 10.61
N HIS A 46 -16.76 14.50 11.54
CA HIS A 46 -15.48 13.94 11.99
C HIS A 46 -14.90 13.03 10.91
N LEU A 47 -13.60 13.20 10.62
CA LEU A 47 -12.88 12.32 9.71
C LEU A 47 -12.72 10.94 10.34
N THR A 48 -13.43 9.95 9.79
CA THR A 48 -13.29 8.54 10.17
C THR A 48 -12.43 7.81 9.15
N VAL A 49 -11.32 7.25 9.60
CA VAL A 49 -10.41 6.45 8.78
C VAL A 49 -10.47 5.00 9.24
N HIS A 50 -10.82 4.08 8.34
CA HIS A 50 -10.79 2.64 8.61
C HIS A 50 -9.47 1.99 8.19
N TYR A 51 -8.84 2.48 7.12
CA TYR A 51 -7.62 1.91 6.59
C TYR A 51 -6.63 3.01 6.25
N ALA A 52 -5.38 2.85 6.67
CA ALA A 52 -4.29 3.74 6.28
C ALA A 52 -3.06 2.93 5.89
N MET A 53 -2.47 3.25 4.75
CA MET A 53 -1.25 2.62 4.27
C MET A 53 -0.10 3.62 4.29
N ALA A 54 1.07 3.16 4.72
CA ALA A 54 2.27 3.99 4.78
C ALA A 54 3.53 3.15 4.51
N ASP A 55 4.70 3.78 4.46
CA ASP A 55 5.96 3.14 4.04
C ASP A 55 6.54 2.17 5.08
N GLY A 56 5.89 2.07 6.25
CA GLY A 56 6.22 1.09 7.27
C GLY A 56 7.32 1.52 8.24
N ASP A 57 7.62 2.81 8.33
CA ASP A 57 8.44 3.30 9.44
C ASP A 57 7.61 3.40 10.74
N LYS A 58 8.29 3.30 11.88
CA LYS A 58 7.65 3.31 13.20
C LYS A 58 6.97 4.65 13.49
N ALA A 59 7.52 5.77 13.01
CA ALA A 59 7.00 7.09 13.32
C ALA A 59 5.65 7.34 12.63
N GLN A 60 5.52 7.01 11.35
CA GLN A 60 4.24 7.08 10.62
C GLN A 60 3.19 6.17 11.25
N ARG A 61 3.54 4.91 11.50
CA ARG A 61 2.62 3.93 12.10
C ARG A 61 2.11 4.38 13.47
N ASN A 62 3.01 4.82 14.34
CA ASN A 62 2.63 5.27 15.68
C ASN A 62 1.78 6.54 15.61
N ALA A 63 2.11 7.48 14.73
CA ALA A 63 1.30 8.68 14.53
C ALA A 63 -0.11 8.34 14.05
N LEU A 64 -0.25 7.44 13.08
CA LEU A 64 -1.55 6.95 12.60
C LEU A 64 -2.35 6.27 13.72
N ALA A 65 -1.70 5.43 14.53
CA ALA A 65 -2.33 4.77 15.67
C ALA A 65 -2.82 5.78 16.74
N VAL A 66 -2.04 6.82 17.03
CA VAL A 66 -2.46 7.87 17.96
C VAL A 66 -3.60 8.71 17.40
N VAL A 67 -3.60 9.01 16.10
CA VAL A 67 -4.57 9.94 15.50
C VAL A 67 -5.88 9.26 15.10
N PHE A 68 -5.87 7.97 14.76
CA PHE A 68 -7.06 7.25 14.26
C PHE A 68 -7.36 5.96 15.01
N GLY A 69 -6.55 5.57 16.01
CA GLY A 69 -6.74 4.34 16.78
C GLY A 69 -7.90 4.38 17.78
N ASP A 70 -8.53 5.54 17.98
CA ASP A 70 -9.81 5.67 18.69
C ASP A 70 -10.97 4.97 17.94
N ASN A 71 -10.82 4.77 16.63
CA ASN A 71 -11.73 3.98 15.82
C ASN A 71 -11.42 2.46 15.95
N PRO A 72 -12.32 1.63 16.51
CA PRO A 72 -12.07 0.19 16.68
C PRO A 72 -11.90 -0.57 15.34
N HIS A 73 -12.42 0.02 14.26
CA HIS A 73 -12.28 -0.52 12.90
C HIS A 73 -11.02 -0.02 12.18
N PHE A 74 -10.20 0.82 12.80
CA PHE A 74 -8.96 1.30 12.19
C PHE A 74 -7.95 0.15 12.02
N ARG A 75 -7.34 0.08 10.84
CA ARG A 75 -6.31 -0.88 10.47
C ARG A 75 -5.19 -0.15 9.74
N PHE A 76 -3.97 -0.33 10.24
CA PHE A 76 -2.76 0.05 9.52
C PHE A 76 -2.44 -1.04 8.50
N LEU A 77 -2.22 -0.66 7.24
CA LEU A 77 -1.81 -1.52 6.16
C LEU A 77 -0.32 -1.29 5.86
N MET A 78 0.45 -2.36 5.82
CA MET A 78 1.85 -2.35 5.45
C MET A 78 1.97 -2.46 3.93
N CYS A 79 2.65 -1.51 3.29
CA CYS A 79 2.89 -1.58 1.86
C CYS A 79 3.73 -2.80 1.47
N PHE A 80 3.20 -3.64 0.59
CA PHE A 80 3.90 -4.83 0.12
C PHE A 80 5.18 -4.54 -0.69
N PHE A 81 5.27 -3.42 -1.42
CA PHE A 81 6.52 -3.03 -2.09
C PHE A 81 7.67 -2.90 -1.07
N HIS A 82 7.42 -2.26 0.06
CA HIS A 82 8.40 -2.10 1.13
C HIS A 82 8.72 -3.43 1.84
N VAL A 83 7.73 -4.31 2.01
CA VAL A 83 7.96 -5.69 2.46
C VAL A 83 8.95 -6.39 1.53
N MET A 84 8.70 -6.36 0.22
CA MET A 84 9.56 -7.01 -0.77
C MET A 84 10.95 -6.40 -0.85
N LYS A 85 11.08 -5.07 -0.74
CA LYS A 85 12.38 -4.40 -0.68
C LYS A 85 13.23 -4.93 0.50
N HIS A 86 12.64 -5.04 1.69
CA HIS A 86 13.32 -5.59 2.85
C HIS A 86 13.63 -7.09 2.74
N ILE A 87 12.72 -7.87 2.16
CA ILE A 87 12.94 -9.31 1.95
C ILE A 87 14.07 -9.53 0.94
N GLN A 88 14.08 -8.79 -0.17
CA GLN A 88 15.15 -8.84 -1.16
C GLN A 88 16.50 -8.58 -0.52
N GLU A 89 16.64 -7.54 0.32
CA GLU A 89 17.86 -7.25 1.06
C GLU A 89 18.31 -8.42 1.95
N ARG A 90 17.37 -9.12 2.57
CA ARG A 90 17.64 -10.23 3.50
C ARG A 90 18.03 -11.53 2.80
N VAL A 91 17.54 -11.76 1.58
CA VAL A 91 17.84 -12.98 0.82
C VAL A 91 19.05 -12.85 -0.12
N LYS A 92 19.66 -11.66 -0.25
CA LYS A 92 20.79 -11.38 -1.16
C LYS A 92 21.94 -12.38 -1.12
N LEU A 93 22.22 -12.96 0.06
CA LEU A 93 23.34 -13.89 0.27
C LEU A 93 22.96 -15.36 0.04
N LEU A 94 21.68 -15.67 -0.20
CA LEU A 94 21.23 -17.02 -0.51
C LEU A 94 21.56 -17.37 -1.96
N SER A 95 21.55 -18.66 -2.31
CA SER A 95 21.70 -19.07 -3.71
C SER A 95 20.51 -18.58 -4.55
N SER A 96 20.72 -18.36 -5.86
CA SER A 96 19.68 -17.83 -6.76
C SER A 96 18.39 -18.67 -6.76
N GLY A 97 18.52 -20.00 -6.72
CA GLY A 97 17.36 -20.90 -6.63
C GLY A 97 16.58 -20.75 -5.32
N VAL A 98 17.29 -20.59 -4.20
CA VAL A 98 16.65 -20.36 -2.90
C VAL A 98 15.99 -18.97 -2.84
N GLN A 99 16.65 -17.94 -3.37
CA GLN A 99 16.09 -16.60 -3.48
C GLN A 99 14.78 -16.61 -4.27
N ALA A 100 14.79 -17.19 -5.47
CA ALA A 100 13.61 -17.25 -6.33
C ALA A 100 12.44 -17.98 -5.64
N ARG A 101 12.72 -19.10 -4.96
CA ARG A 101 11.73 -19.85 -4.18
C ARG A 101 11.12 -19.02 -3.06
N VAL A 102 11.96 -18.43 -2.20
CA VAL A 102 11.50 -17.61 -1.07
C VAL A 102 10.67 -16.42 -1.55
N LEU A 103 11.12 -15.73 -2.60
CA LEU A 103 10.39 -14.59 -3.16
C LEU A 103 9.03 -15.03 -3.71
N SER A 104 8.98 -16.14 -4.45
CA SER A 104 7.72 -16.71 -4.96
C SER A 104 6.75 -17.04 -3.82
N GLU A 105 7.22 -17.74 -2.78
CA GLU A 105 6.40 -18.14 -1.63
C GLU A 105 5.86 -16.92 -0.85
N VAL A 106 6.62 -15.83 -0.78
CA VAL A 106 6.15 -14.56 -0.19
C VAL A 106 5.07 -13.90 -1.06
N TYR A 107 5.22 -13.92 -2.38
CA TYR A 107 4.17 -13.44 -3.31
C TYR A 107 2.90 -14.28 -3.17
N ASP A 108 3.02 -15.59 -3.08
CA ASP A 108 1.90 -16.50 -2.87
C ASP A 108 1.14 -16.15 -1.57
N LEU A 109 1.87 -15.88 -0.48
CA LEU A 109 1.28 -15.41 0.78
C LEU A 109 0.60 -14.04 0.65
N HIS A 110 1.18 -13.10 -0.10
CA HIS A 110 0.58 -11.77 -0.33
C HIS A 110 -0.77 -11.88 -1.03
N PHE A 111 -0.83 -12.72 -2.08
CA PHE A 111 -2.01 -12.92 -2.92
C PHE A 111 -2.95 -14.02 -2.43
N ALA A 112 -2.79 -14.48 -1.18
CA ALA A 112 -3.75 -15.39 -0.58
C ALA A 112 -5.18 -14.80 -0.65
N ARG A 113 -6.16 -15.64 -1.01
CA ARG A 113 -7.55 -15.23 -1.23
C ARG A 113 -8.31 -14.91 0.07
N SER A 114 -7.85 -15.44 1.19
CA SER A 114 -8.48 -15.26 2.51
C SER A 114 -7.48 -15.52 3.62
N GLN A 115 -7.82 -15.12 4.84
CA GLN A 115 -7.01 -15.41 6.03
C GLN A 115 -6.85 -16.92 6.28
N ALA A 116 -7.88 -17.72 6.03
CA ALA A 116 -7.81 -19.18 6.20
C ALA A 116 -6.80 -19.80 5.23
N HIS A 117 -6.89 -19.44 3.95
CA HIS A 117 -5.97 -19.90 2.92
C HIS A 117 -4.53 -19.44 3.20
N TYR A 118 -4.35 -18.18 3.64
CA TYR A 118 -3.06 -17.65 4.05
C TYR A 118 -2.42 -18.48 5.17
N LEU A 119 -3.18 -18.82 6.22
CA LEU A 119 -2.66 -19.60 7.34
C LEU A 119 -2.28 -21.03 6.91
N GLU A 120 -3.03 -21.64 5.99
CA GLU A 120 -2.70 -22.94 5.43
C GLU A 120 -1.39 -22.90 4.63
N MET A 121 -1.27 -21.96 3.70
CA MET A 121 -0.05 -21.74 2.92
C MET A 121 1.15 -21.45 3.81
N LEU A 122 0.98 -20.56 4.80
CA LEU A 122 2.03 -20.19 5.75
C LEU A 122 2.53 -21.40 6.53
N ARG A 123 1.66 -22.30 6.99
CA ARG A 123 2.08 -23.52 7.70
C ARG A 123 2.96 -24.41 6.84
N VAL A 124 2.59 -24.60 5.57
CA VAL A 124 3.35 -25.45 4.63
C VAL A 124 4.70 -24.82 4.29
N ILE A 125 4.70 -23.52 3.93
CA ILE A 125 5.91 -22.75 3.61
C ILE A 125 6.85 -22.71 4.82
N TRP A 126 6.32 -22.43 6.01
CA TRP A 126 7.09 -22.38 7.26
C TRP A 126 7.81 -23.70 7.54
N ARG A 127 7.08 -24.83 7.44
CA ARG A 127 7.68 -26.15 7.66
C ARG A 127 8.83 -26.40 6.70
N ARG A 128 8.68 -26.03 5.43
CA ARG A 128 9.72 -26.18 4.41
C ARG A 128 10.93 -25.31 4.73
N TRP A 129 10.73 -24.03 5.09
CA TRP A 129 11.82 -23.14 5.47
C TRP A 129 12.59 -23.64 6.70
N MET A 130 11.91 -24.25 7.66
CA MET A 130 12.53 -24.81 8.85
C MET A 130 13.31 -26.11 8.60
N THR A 131 13.14 -26.75 7.43
CA THR A 131 13.90 -27.97 7.05
C THR A 131 15.18 -27.67 6.29
N ASP A 132 15.35 -26.43 5.80
CA ASP A 132 16.52 -25.99 5.04
C ASP A 132 17.40 -25.10 5.93
N PRO A 133 18.56 -25.59 6.42
CA PRO A 133 19.43 -24.83 7.31
C PRO A 133 19.86 -23.46 6.77
N THR A 134 19.90 -23.31 5.43
CA THR A 134 20.27 -22.05 4.79
C THR A 134 19.16 -20.99 4.87
N VAL A 135 17.90 -21.41 5.04
CA VAL A 135 16.72 -20.52 5.08
C VAL A 135 16.25 -20.24 6.50
N ILE A 136 16.57 -21.10 7.48
CA ILE A 136 16.17 -20.94 8.89
C ILE A 136 16.40 -19.51 9.44
N PRO A 137 17.57 -18.86 9.23
CA PRO A 137 17.77 -17.49 9.72
C PRO A 137 16.80 -16.48 9.11
N PHE A 138 16.49 -16.63 7.81
CA PHE A 138 15.48 -15.83 7.13
C PHE A 138 14.08 -16.12 7.68
N ALA A 139 13.74 -17.39 7.92
CA ALA A 139 12.45 -17.79 8.47
C ALA A 139 12.18 -17.12 9.82
N HIS A 140 13.13 -17.18 10.76
CA HIS A 140 13.01 -16.50 12.05
C HIS A 140 12.82 -14.99 11.90
N TYR A 141 13.59 -14.34 11.02
CA TYR A 141 13.43 -12.94 10.70
C TYR A 141 12.01 -12.64 10.16
N PHE A 142 11.56 -13.43 9.17
CA PHE A 142 10.28 -13.22 8.51
C PHE A 142 9.12 -13.37 9.49
N TYR A 143 9.17 -14.38 10.36
CA TYR A 143 8.18 -14.58 11.41
C TYR A 143 8.12 -13.40 12.37
N GLY A 144 9.28 -13.02 12.92
CA GLY A 144 9.38 -11.95 13.91
C GLY A 144 8.91 -10.60 13.38
N GLN A 145 9.19 -10.30 12.11
CA GLN A 145 8.89 -8.99 11.53
C GLN A 145 7.53 -8.92 10.82
N TRP A 146 7.23 -9.91 9.98
CA TRP A 146 6.11 -9.85 9.02
C TRP A 146 4.91 -10.70 9.44
N ILE A 147 5.05 -11.57 10.44
CA ILE A 147 3.94 -12.41 10.95
C ILE A 147 3.49 -11.92 12.33
N THR A 148 4.38 -11.93 13.31
CA THR A 148 4.07 -11.54 14.69
C THR A 148 4.44 -10.09 14.99
N GLY A 149 5.26 -9.50 14.13
CA GLY A 149 5.72 -8.14 14.28
C GLY A 149 4.61 -7.12 14.08
N HIS A 150 4.99 -5.87 14.31
CA HIS A 150 4.09 -4.75 14.16
C HIS A 150 3.56 -4.61 12.71
N PHE A 151 4.39 -4.86 11.70
CA PHE A 151 4.08 -4.60 10.28
C PHE A 151 3.51 -5.83 9.55
N ASN A 152 2.63 -6.58 10.21
CA ASN A 152 2.14 -7.87 9.73
C ASN A 152 0.95 -7.83 8.75
N THR A 153 0.36 -6.65 8.52
CA THR A 153 -0.85 -6.49 7.69
C THR A 153 -0.48 -6.06 6.27
N TRP A 154 0.11 -6.97 5.49
CA TRP A 154 0.59 -6.72 4.12
C TRP A 154 -0.10 -7.59 3.07
N GLN A 155 -1.06 -8.42 3.47
CA GLN A 155 -1.77 -9.34 2.58
C GLN A 155 -2.89 -8.60 1.84
N VAL A 156 -3.16 -8.98 0.58
CA VAL A 156 -4.20 -8.33 -0.25
C VAL A 156 -5.57 -8.42 0.39
N PHE A 157 -5.91 -9.57 0.99
CA PHE A 157 -7.22 -9.78 1.63
C PHE A 157 -7.47 -8.87 2.85
N ALA A 158 -6.45 -8.21 3.40
CA ALA A 158 -6.63 -7.23 4.47
C ALA A 158 -7.11 -5.86 3.95
N THR A 159 -6.97 -5.60 2.67
CA THR A 159 -7.45 -4.37 2.01
C THR A 159 -8.87 -4.59 1.49
N PRO A 160 -9.79 -3.64 1.68
CA PRO A 160 -11.12 -3.72 1.08
C PRO A 160 -11.07 -3.89 -0.45
N ILE A 161 -11.99 -4.69 -0.99
CA ILE A 161 -12.03 -5.01 -2.43
C ILE A 161 -12.14 -3.73 -3.26
N GLY A 162 -11.30 -3.62 -4.29
CA GLY A 162 -11.27 -2.48 -5.22
C GLY A 162 -10.34 -1.35 -4.82
N PHE A 163 -9.81 -1.34 -3.59
CA PHE A 163 -8.84 -0.34 -3.17
C PHE A 163 -7.41 -0.79 -3.45
N ALA A 164 -6.48 0.16 -3.47
CA ALA A 164 -5.06 -0.13 -3.69
C ALA A 164 -4.50 -1.01 -2.55
N SER A 165 -3.99 -2.20 -2.90
CA SER A 165 -3.34 -3.14 -1.97
C SER A 165 -1.85 -2.86 -1.75
N THR A 166 -1.29 -1.88 -2.46
CA THR A 166 0.08 -1.36 -2.29
C THR A 166 0.06 0.16 -2.31
N ASN A 167 1.12 0.81 -1.80
CA ASN A 167 1.25 2.26 -1.81
C ASN A 167 1.63 2.80 -3.20
N ASN A 168 1.66 1.94 -4.23
CA ASN A 168 2.12 2.28 -5.58
C ASN A 168 1.44 3.55 -6.14
N PRO A 169 0.14 3.81 -5.91
CA PRO A 169 -0.46 5.06 -6.36
C PRO A 169 0.13 6.32 -5.68
N ALA A 170 0.45 6.26 -4.38
CA ALA A 170 1.10 7.34 -3.65
C ALA A 170 2.57 7.52 -4.06
N GLU A 171 3.29 6.42 -4.31
CA GLU A 171 4.65 6.47 -4.85
C GLU A 171 4.69 7.04 -6.27
N THR A 172 3.74 6.66 -7.11
CA THR A 172 3.56 7.21 -8.46
C THR A 172 3.31 8.72 -8.38
N PHE A 173 2.46 9.16 -7.45
CA PHE A 173 2.25 10.58 -7.23
C PHE A 173 3.52 11.29 -6.74
N ASN A 174 4.26 10.70 -5.80
CA ASN A 174 5.54 11.24 -5.34
C ASN A 174 6.56 11.35 -6.49
N ALA A 175 6.57 10.39 -7.42
CA ALA A 175 7.42 10.44 -8.60
C ALA A 175 6.99 11.55 -9.57
N LEU A 176 5.69 11.75 -9.77
CA LEU A 176 5.13 12.86 -10.54
C LEU A 176 5.52 14.21 -9.92
N LEU A 177 5.30 14.39 -8.63
CA LEU A 177 5.67 15.60 -7.90
C LEU A 177 7.16 15.93 -8.07
N LYS A 178 8.02 14.91 -7.95
CA LYS A 178 9.46 15.04 -8.15
C LYS A 178 9.82 15.39 -9.59
N ARG A 179 9.12 14.81 -10.57
CA ARG A 179 9.42 15.00 -12.00
C ARG A 179 8.97 16.36 -12.50
N ASP A 180 7.74 16.77 -12.17
CA ASP A 180 7.05 17.87 -12.86
C ASP A 180 7.14 19.20 -12.11
N TYR A 181 7.21 19.16 -10.77
CA TYR A 181 7.14 20.38 -9.95
C TYR A 181 8.49 20.71 -9.30
N THR A 182 9.15 19.72 -8.69
CA THR A 182 10.46 19.98 -8.06
C THR A 182 11.63 19.75 -9.01
N LEU A 183 11.39 19.16 -10.18
CA LEU A 183 12.40 18.79 -11.17
C LEU A 183 13.57 18.00 -10.56
N ARG A 184 13.28 17.20 -9.52
CA ARG A 184 14.23 16.43 -8.69
C ARG A 184 15.29 17.31 -8.02
N ARG A 185 14.98 18.58 -7.76
CA ARG A 185 15.86 19.54 -7.10
C ARG A 185 15.34 19.91 -5.72
N ARG A 186 16.27 20.28 -4.83
CA ARG A 186 15.93 20.88 -3.55
C ARG A 186 15.60 22.36 -3.77
N LEU A 187 14.37 22.76 -3.45
CA LEU A 187 13.89 24.12 -3.62
C LEU A 187 13.98 24.93 -2.31
N LYS A 188 14.15 26.25 -2.43
CA LYS A 188 13.97 27.18 -1.30
C LYS A 188 12.49 27.20 -0.89
N MET A 189 12.21 27.45 0.39
CA MET A 189 10.85 27.34 0.94
C MET A 189 9.78 28.12 0.15
N GLY A 190 10.04 29.37 -0.20
CA GLY A 190 9.08 30.18 -0.98
C GLY A 190 8.82 29.65 -2.40
N THR A 191 9.81 29.03 -3.05
CA THR A 191 9.60 28.37 -4.34
C THR A 191 8.88 27.04 -4.15
N LEU A 192 9.28 26.24 -3.15
CA LEU A 192 8.62 24.98 -2.83
C LEU A 192 7.12 25.17 -2.60
N LEU A 193 6.73 26.14 -1.79
CA LEU A 193 5.30 26.40 -1.52
C LEU A 193 4.53 26.81 -2.77
N ARG A 194 5.14 27.57 -3.69
CA ARG A 194 4.53 27.91 -4.99
C ARG A 194 4.33 26.67 -5.85
N GLU A 195 5.36 25.83 -5.98
CA GLU A 195 5.27 24.58 -6.76
C GLU A 195 4.23 23.61 -6.19
N LEU A 196 4.19 23.46 -4.87
CA LEU A 196 3.18 22.63 -4.21
C LEU A 196 1.77 23.20 -4.38
N SER A 197 1.60 24.53 -4.33
CA SER A 197 0.31 25.17 -4.59
C SER A 197 -0.15 24.99 -6.03
N ALA A 198 0.75 25.12 -7.01
CA ALA A 198 0.46 24.83 -8.41
C ALA A 198 0.02 23.36 -8.57
N CYS A 199 0.74 22.43 -7.94
CA CYS A 199 0.36 21.02 -7.94
C CYS A 199 -1.04 20.79 -7.38
N CYS A 200 -1.36 21.40 -6.23
CA CYS A 200 -2.70 21.29 -5.66
C CYS A 200 -3.79 21.87 -6.59
N GLN A 201 -3.50 22.98 -7.29
CA GLN A 201 -4.44 23.59 -8.25
C GLN A 201 -4.65 22.72 -9.50
N ASP A 202 -3.59 22.10 -10.00
CA ASP A 202 -3.68 21.18 -11.14
C ASP A 202 -4.45 19.91 -10.75
N GLN A 203 -4.22 19.40 -9.53
CA GLN A 203 -4.98 18.25 -9.02
C GLN A 203 -6.45 18.59 -8.74
N SER A 204 -6.76 19.80 -8.28
CA SER A 204 -8.14 20.22 -7.98
C SER A 204 -8.95 20.54 -9.24
N SER A 205 -8.29 21.00 -10.31
CA SER A 205 -8.92 21.26 -11.61
C SER A 205 -9.11 20.01 -12.48
N SER A 206 -8.50 18.88 -12.07
CA SER A 206 -8.68 17.59 -12.72
C SER A 206 -10.15 17.17 -12.72
N THR A 207 -10.70 16.84 -13.89
CA THR A 207 -12.07 16.33 -14.07
C THR A 207 -12.23 14.85 -13.68
N ARG A 208 -11.20 14.24 -13.09
CA ARG A 208 -11.23 12.81 -12.72
C ARG A 208 -12.23 12.58 -11.60
N ALA A 209 -13.31 11.86 -11.94
CA ALA A 209 -14.31 11.44 -10.98
C ALA A 209 -13.74 10.50 -9.91
N PHE A 210 -14.31 10.57 -8.72
CA PHE A 210 -14.05 9.62 -7.64
C PHE A 210 -14.91 8.37 -7.86
N GLU A 211 -14.28 7.21 -8.03
CA GLU A 211 -14.99 5.97 -8.36
C GLU A 211 -15.43 5.21 -7.09
N PHE A 212 -16.73 5.03 -6.91
CA PHE A 212 -17.30 4.23 -5.82
C PHE A 212 -17.45 2.75 -6.16
N ALA A 213 -17.32 2.39 -7.44
CA ALA A 213 -17.41 1.02 -7.94
C ALA A 213 -16.03 0.50 -8.40
N VAL A 214 -15.91 -0.82 -8.53
CA VAL A 214 -14.72 -1.44 -9.11
C VAL A 214 -14.81 -1.31 -10.62
N CYS A 215 -13.97 -0.46 -11.20
CA CYS A 215 -13.85 -0.30 -12.64
C CYS A 215 -12.60 -1.04 -13.15
N PRO A 216 -12.73 -2.03 -14.04
CA PRO A 216 -11.57 -2.68 -14.65
C PRO A 216 -10.80 -1.66 -15.49
N ALA A 217 -9.46 -1.64 -15.33
CA ALA A 217 -8.62 -0.78 -16.17
C ALA A 217 -8.72 -1.25 -17.64
N PRO A 218 -8.77 -0.35 -18.64
CA PRO A 218 -8.84 -0.73 -20.05
C PRO A 218 -7.71 -1.68 -20.48
N THR A 219 -6.52 -1.51 -19.91
CA THR A 219 -5.37 -2.39 -20.13
C THR A 219 -5.59 -3.80 -19.60
N LEU A 220 -6.23 -3.95 -18.44
CA LEU A 220 -6.59 -5.24 -17.88
C LEU A 220 -7.66 -5.91 -18.74
N ALA A 221 -8.74 -5.19 -19.07
CA ALA A 221 -9.79 -5.70 -19.93
C ALA A 221 -9.22 -6.20 -21.27
N ARG A 222 -8.35 -5.42 -21.90
CA ARG A 222 -7.67 -5.80 -23.14
C ARG A 222 -6.82 -7.06 -22.99
N ARG A 223 -6.01 -7.16 -21.94
CA ARG A 223 -5.20 -8.35 -21.68
C ARG A 223 -6.04 -9.60 -21.44
N VAL A 224 -7.13 -9.48 -20.69
CA VAL A 224 -8.07 -10.59 -20.49
C VAL A 224 -8.66 -11.02 -21.83
N MET A 225 -9.11 -10.08 -22.66
CA MET A 225 -9.62 -10.40 -24.00
C MET A 225 -8.58 -11.08 -24.89
N GLU A 226 -7.32 -10.61 -24.87
CA GLU A 226 -6.21 -11.26 -25.56
C GLU A 226 -5.99 -12.69 -25.05
N MET A 227 -5.97 -12.91 -23.73
CA MET A 227 -5.81 -14.25 -23.17
C MET A 227 -6.99 -15.19 -23.47
N VAL A 228 -8.22 -14.68 -23.52
CA VAL A 228 -9.39 -15.46 -23.99
C VAL A 228 -9.20 -15.86 -25.44
N ARG A 229 -8.80 -14.93 -26.30
CA ARG A 229 -8.56 -15.20 -27.74
C ARG A 229 -7.49 -16.26 -27.96
N GLU A 230 -6.41 -16.21 -27.17
CA GLU A 230 -5.31 -17.19 -27.23
C GLU A 230 -5.60 -18.49 -26.45
N HIS A 231 -6.82 -18.65 -25.90
CA HIS A 231 -7.23 -19.83 -25.11
C HIS A 231 -6.32 -20.11 -23.89
N LEU A 232 -5.79 -19.05 -23.29
CA LEU A 232 -4.89 -19.09 -22.13
C LEU A 232 -5.64 -18.93 -20.79
N LEU A 233 -6.96 -18.76 -20.82
CA LEU A 233 -7.82 -18.69 -19.65
C LEU A 233 -8.74 -19.90 -19.61
N GLY A 234 -8.62 -20.72 -18.57
CA GLY A 234 -9.63 -21.70 -18.23
C GLY A 234 -10.80 -20.99 -17.57
N VAL A 235 -11.96 -20.98 -18.23
CA VAL A 235 -13.22 -20.58 -17.59
C VAL A 235 -13.73 -21.82 -16.85
N ALA A 236 -13.96 -21.72 -15.55
CA ALA A 236 -14.64 -22.77 -14.82
C ALA A 236 -16.10 -22.76 -15.28
N GLU A 237 -16.49 -23.70 -16.15
CA GLU A 237 -17.89 -23.89 -16.53
C GLU A 237 -18.70 -24.29 -15.28
N GLY A 238 -19.79 -23.57 -14.98
CA GLY A 238 -20.75 -23.95 -13.95
C GLY A 238 -20.63 -23.29 -12.56
N GLN A 239 -19.86 -22.22 -12.41
CA GLN A 239 -19.99 -21.32 -11.25
C GLN A 239 -20.52 -19.96 -11.70
N ASP A 240 -21.85 -19.83 -11.75
CA ASP A 240 -22.50 -18.54 -11.84
C ASP A 240 -22.08 -17.70 -10.63
N ILE A 241 -21.24 -16.69 -10.86
CA ILE A 241 -21.00 -15.62 -9.91
C ILE A 241 -22.08 -14.58 -10.17
N ASP A 242 -23.32 -14.89 -9.75
CA ASP A 242 -24.37 -13.90 -9.49
C ASP A 242 -25.54 -14.56 -8.72
N THR A 243 -25.44 -14.51 -7.39
CA THR A 243 -26.56 -14.33 -6.46
C THR A 243 -26.09 -13.53 -5.26
#